data_AF-A0A814E4A8-F1
#
_entry.id   AF-A0A814E4A8-F1
#
_cell.length_a   1.000
_cell.length_b   1.000
_cell.length_c   1.000
_cell.angle_alpha   90.00
_cell.angle_beta   90.00
_cell.angle_gamma   90.00
#
_symmetry.space_group_name_H-M   'P 1'
#
loop_
_entity.id
_entity.type
_entity.pdbx_description
1 polymer ?
#
loop_
_entity_poly.entity_id
_entity_poly.type
_entity_poly.pdbx_seq_one_letter_code
_entity_poly.pdbx_strand_id
1 'polypeptide(L)'
;MPDYKKLFTIVSVFSVVCVAVIILLSILLSANNGSKSGSSTTATTTTMMTTSQGSTTSAKAEVCVTPACISAANLILSNIDRTQDPCEDFNKFSCGSFIKNRRIPSDAGSTDTFTDLRSNLANALSDALEENFNSDDTEATKNAKRYYKSCLNEDRLETNGLNNIINVVNNELGGCSLTQANYNANNENTFDKIVKFAKWGLKPLFDVYISSNPKDPESYVVRLQQASWFLTKKTYNESDPVVIGAYKNLIKNIFNGILPSQDLDQKVDRLFELEKKLALVTLDAEERRKQTYQNFTIVNFNKNYTGFDWTRYIVQELFGAHPEVAVTENESLLVVDFGYLRGMLDIYQDALANNKDDLHNLLIWSFLKPRTGFLPKKFRDFQLDFDKEKSNSLNFLLILKSFIDKQKDELKNALDFLKI
;
A
#
# COMPACT_ATOMS: atom_id res chain seq x y z
N MET A 1 -43.99 10.19 32.08
CA MET A 1 -42.93 11.22 32.02
C MET A 1 -42.08 11.11 33.27
N PRO A 2 -40.86 10.56 33.20
CA PRO A 2 -39.94 10.50 34.33
C PRO A 2 -39.38 11.89 34.65
N ASP A 3 -39.18 12.16 35.94
CA ASP A 3 -38.84 13.46 36.52
C ASP A 3 -37.38 13.86 36.22
N TYR A 4 -37.14 14.42 35.01
CA TYR A 4 -35.83 14.91 34.55
C TYR A 4 -35.16 15.91 35.53
N LYS A 5 -35.94 16.56 36.41
CA LYS A 5 -35.39 17.44 37.45
C LYS A 5 -34.57 16.67 38.48
N LYS A 6 -34.96 15.43 38.84
CA LYS A 6 -34.19 14.60 39.76
C LYS A 6 -32.87 14.14 39.14
N LEU A 7 -32.88 13.76 37.86
CA LEU A 7 -31.67 13.36 37.15
C LEU A 7 -30.69 14.53 37.02
N PHE A 8 -31.18 15.72 36.66
CA PHE A 8 -30.34 16.92 36.56
C PHE A 8 -29.76 17.35 37.90
N THR A 9 -30.52 17.22 38.99
CA THR A 9 -30.04 17.53 40.35
C THR A 9 -28.99 16.53 40.83
N ILE A 10 -29.14 15.24 40.50
CA ILE A 10 -28.13 14.23 40.84
C ILE A 10 -26.83 14.49 40.07
N VAL A 11 -26.91 14.78 38.77
CA VAL A 11 -25.73 15.07 37.93
C VAL A 11 -25.04 16.36 38.38
N SER A 12 -25.78 17.40 38.76
CA SER A 12 -25.17 18.66 39.25
C SER A 12 -24.48 18.47 40.60
N VAL A 13 -25.07 17.72 41.53
CA VAL A 13 -24.45 17.39 42.82
C VAL A 13 -23.19 16.54 42.62
N PHE A 14 -23.23 15.54 41.73
CA PHE A 14 -22.05 14.71 41.44
C PHE A 14 -20.91 15.52 40.83
N SER A 15 -21.21 16.46 39.92
CA SER A 15 -20.22 17.36 39.32
C SER A 15 -19.54 18.24 40.38
N VAL A 16 -20.32 18.84 41.29
CA VAL A 16 -19.79 19.69 42.36
C VAL A 16 -18.92 18.89 43.34
N VAL A 17 -19.33 17.66 43.69
CA VAL A 17 -18.54 16.78 44.57
C VAL A 17 -17.23 16.37 43.90
N CYS A 18 -17.24 16.01 42.61
CA CYS A 18 -16.03 15.68 41.86
C CYS A 18 -15.03 16.85 41.83
N VAL A 19 -15.50 18.07 41.58
CA VAL A 19 -14.65 19.27 41.59
C VAL A 19 -14.08 19.53 42.99
N ALA A 20 -14.86 19.37 44.05
CA ALA A 20 -14.40 19.52 45.43
C ALA A 20 -13.31 18.50 45.80
N VAL A 21 -13.46 17.24 45.36
CA VAL A 21 -12.47 16.17 45.59
C VAL A 21 -11.17 16.45 44.83
N ILE A 22 -11.25 16.94 43.59
CA ILE A 22 -10.06 17.32 42.80
C ILE A 22 -9.31 18.47 43.48
N ILE A 23 -10.03 19.49 43.98
CA ILE A 23 -9.42 20.61 44.70
C ILE A 23 -8.75 20.12 45.99
N LEU A 24 -9.41 19.25 46.77
CA LEU A 24 -8.84 18.64 47.97
C LEU A 24 -7.58 17.81 47.69
N LEU A 25 -7.58 17.00 46.64
CA LEU A 25 -6.42 16.24 46.19
C LEU A 25 -5.28 17.16 45.74
N SER A 26 -5.60 18.27 45.07
CA SER A 26 -4.62 19.27 44.65
C SER A 26 -3.94 19.96 45.83
N ILE A 27 -4.72 20.28 46.88
CA ILE A 27 -4.22 20.87 48.14
C ILE A 27 -3.36 19.86 48.91
N LEU A 28 -3.76 18.59 48.96
CA LEU A 28 -2.99 17.53 49.61
C LEU A 28 -1.66 17.24 48.88
N LEU A 29 -1.64 17.30 47.55
CA LEU A 29 -0.42 17.16 46.74
C LEU A 29 0.53 18.36 46.91
N SER A 30 0.01 19.56 47.13
CA SER A 30 0.84 20.75 47.37
C SER A 30 1.34 20.85 48.82
N ALA A 31 0.66 20.23 49.78
CA ALA A 31 1.15 20.11 51.16
C ALA A 31 2.30 19.09 51.32
N ASN A 32 2.45 18.14 50.39
CA ASN A 32 3.46 17.07 50.50
C ASN A 32 4.80 17.40 49.82
N ASN A 33 4.94 18.58 49.18
CA ASN A 33 6.16 19.02 48.49
C ASN A 33 6.89 20.17 49.21
N GLY A 34 6.83 20.19 50.54
CA GLY A 34 7.67 21.06 51.37
C GLY A 34 9.05 20.47 51.62
N SER A 35 9.97 20.55 50.65
CA SER A 35 11.42 20.74 50.85
C SER A 35 12.23 20.49 49.57
N LYS A 36 12.45 21.55 48.78
CA LYS A 36 13.79 22.07 48.42
C LYS A 36 13.64 23.28 47.50
N SER A 37 13.80 24.46 48.12
CA SER A 37 14.28 25.74 47.56
C SER A 37 15.20 25.53 46.35
N GLY A 38 14.97 26.11 45.17
CA GLY A 38 14.96 27.55 44.84
C GLY A 38 16.10 27.75 43.80
N SER A 39 16.09 28.61 42.78
CA SER A 39 15.32 29.81 42.45
C SER A 39 15.68 30.16 40.99
N SER A 40 14.68 30.25 40.10
CA SER A 40 14.16 31.48 39.47
C SER A 40 14.99 32.10 38.33
N THR A 41 14.39 32.03 37.16
CA THR A 41 14.55 32.87 35.97
C THR A 41 14.21 34.34 36.27
N THR A 42 15.04 35.28 35.79
CA THR A 42 14.60 36.67 35.56
C THR A 42 15.13 37.12 34.20
N ALA A 43 14.24 37.66 33.36
CA ALA A 43 14.57 38.30 32.10
C ALA A 43 15.03 39.75 32.36
N THR A 44 16.15 40.19 31.79
CA THR A 44 16.46 41.64 31.66
C THR A 44 17.47 41.91 30.53
N THR A 45 16.99 42.65 29.54
CA THR A 45 17.66 43.75 28.80
C THR A 45 19.03 43.55 28.17
N THR A 46 19.02 43.62 26.84
CA THR A 46 20.11 43.95 25.91
C THR A 46 21.04 45.04 26.45
N THR A 47 22.27 44.66 26.81
CA THR A 47 23.41 45.57 26.94
C THR A 47 24.53 45.05 26.05
N MET A 48 24.97 45.88 25.11
CA MET A 48 26.05 45.58 24.18
C MET A 48 27.33 45.26 24.97
N MET A 49 27.88 44.06 24.76
CA MET A 49 29.17 43.68 25.36
C MET A 49 30.31 44.26 24.54
N THR A 50 31.00 45.21 25.16
CA THR A 50 32.34 45.66 24.80
C THR A 50 33.32 44.49 24.98
N THR A 51 34.20 44.34 24.00
CA THR A 51 35.31 43.38 23.98
C THR A 51 36.21 43.53 25.21
N SER A 52 36.35 42.46 26.00
CA SER A 52 37.53 42.24 26.83
C SER A 52 38.07 40.84 26.55
N GLN A 53 39.25 40.77 25.95
CA GLN A 53 40.05 39.56 25.88
C GLN A 53 40.38 39.11 27.31
N GLY A 54 39.91 37.92 27.68
CA GLY A 54 40.18 37.29 28.96
C GLY A 54 40.38 35.79 28.77
N SER A 55 41.65 35.37 28.88
CA SER A 55 42.14 34.04 29.24
C SER A 55 41.39 32.80 28.68
N THR A 56 42.00 32.24 27.64
CA THR A 56 41.82 30.86 27.18
C THR A 56 42.13 29.85 28.30
N THR A 57 41.09 29.35 28.95
CA THR A 57 41.07 27.95 29.40
C THR A 57 40.07 27.21 28.53
N SER A 58 40.58 26.70 27.40
CA SER A 58 39.90 25.71 26.59
C SER A 58 39.63 24.50 27.47
N ALA A 59 38.41 24.37 27.98
CA ALA A 59 37.90 23.06 28.36
C ALA A 59 37.97 22.22 27.08
N LYS A 60 39.00 21.37 26.98
CA LYS A 60 39.11 20.40 25.88
C LYS A 60 37.78 19.65 25.85
N ALA A 61 37.00 19.85 24.80
CA ALA A 61 35.84 19.02 24.55
C ALA A 61 36.33 17.56 24.57
N GLU A 62 35.83 16.77 25.50
CA GLU A 62 36.22 15.38 25.64
C GLU A 62 35.76 14.63 24.37
N VAL A 63 36.72 14.16 23.57
CA VAL A 63 36.43 13.47 22.31
C VAL A 63 35.91 12.08 22.65
N CYS A 64 34.72 11.75 22.16
CA CYS A 64 34.16 10.41 22.35
C CYS A 64 34.98 9.36 21.60
N VAL A 65 35.53 8.39 22.34
CA VAL A 65 36.35 7.29 21.80
C VAL A 65 35.70 5.92 21.97
N THR A 66 34.40 5.87 22.26
CA THR A 66 33.67 4.60 22.31
C THR A 66 33.63 3.96 20.91
N PRO A 67 33.53 2.63 20.81
CA PRO A 67 33.40 1.96 19.51
C PRO A 67 32.28 2.53 18.63
N ALA A 68 31.12 2.86 19.24
CA ALA A 68 30.00 3.47 18.53
C ALA A 68 30.35 4.84 17.94
N CYS A 69 31.04 5.70 18.70
CA CYS A 69 31.48 7.01 18.22
C CYS A 69 32.49 6.90 17.08
N ILE A 70 33.44 5.95 17.18
CA ILE A 70 34.43 5.70 16.13
C ILE A 70 33.75 5.20 14.85
N SER A 71 32.82 4.25 14.95
CA SER A 71 32.05 3.75 13.81
C SER A 71 31.21 4.84 13.15
N ALA A 72 30.51 5.66 13.93
CA ALA A 72 29.70 6.76 13.42
C ALA A 72 30.58 7.83 12.75
N ALA A 73 31.70 8.20 13.36
CA ALA A 73 32.65 9.14 12.78
C ALA A 73 33.21 8.62 11.45
N ASN A 74 33.59 7.34 11.37
CA ASN A 74 34.07 6.73 10.13
C ASN A 74 33.02 6.74 9.03
N LEU A 75 31.75 6.43 9.33
CA LEU A 75 30.65 6.48 8.38
C LEU A 75 30.43 7.90 7.83
N ILE A 76 30.50 8.92 8.70
CA ILE A 76 30.39 10.32 8.27
C ILE A 76 31.57 10.66 7.36
N LEU A 77 32.79 10.38 7.81
CA LEU A 77 34.02 10.71 7.09
C LEU A 77 34.13 10.01 5.73
N SER A 78 33.57 8.81 5.58
CA SER A 78 33.56 8.10 4.29
C SER A 78 32.59 8.68 3.27
N ASN A 79 31.59 9.46 3.72
CA ASN A 79 30.53 9.99 2.84
C ASN A 79 30.74 11.47 2.49
N ILE A 80 31.38 12.26 3.36
CA ILE A 80 31.62 13.67 3.12
C ILE A 80 32.72 13.93 2.06
N ASP A 81 32.57 14.99 1.29
CA ASP A 81 33.59 15.53 0.40
C ASP A 81 34.05 16.91 0.91
N ARG A 82 35.19 16.94 1.58
CA ARG A 82 35.78 18.16 2.17
C ARG A 82 36.32 19.15 1.13
N THR A 83 36.32 18.81 -0.16
CA THR A 83 36.69 19.76 -1.23
C THR A 83 35.57 20.72 -1.60
N GLN A 84 34.35 20.46 -1.11
CA GLN A 84 33.16 21.25 -1.38
C GLN A 84 32.89 22.20 -0.20
N ASP A 85 32.45 23.43 -0.48
CA ASP A 85 32.05 24.37 0.57
C ASP A 85 30.64 24.00 1.08
N PRO A 86 30.46 23.67 2.38
CA PRO A 86 29.16 23.35 2.94
C PRO A 86 28.15 24.51 2.87
N CYS A 87 28.59 25.76 2.78
CA CYS A 87 27.73 26.94 2.66
C CYS A 87 27.19 27.14 1.24
N GLU A 88 27.88 26.60 0.22
CA GLU A 88 27.50 26.70 -1.19
C GLU A 88 26.66 25.50 -1.63
N ASP A 89 27.10 24.28 -1.30
CA ASP A 89 26.39 23.04 -1.66
C ASP A 89 26.57 21.98 -0.57
N PHE A 90 25.70 22.06 0.45
CA PHE A 90 25.73 21.12 1.57
C PHE A 90 25.50 19.67 1.13
N ASN A 91 24.80 19.42 0.01
CA ASN A 91 24.59 18.07 -0.50
C ASN A 91 25.90 17.49 -1.05
N LYS A 92 26.63 18.23 -1.87
CA LYS A 92 27.96 17.78 -2.34
C LYS A 92 28.96 17.66 -1.19
N PHE A 93 28.94 18.56 -0.21
CA PHE A 93 29.80 18.43 0.97
C PHE A 93 29.45 17.17 1.79
N SER A 94 28.17 16.91 2.07
CA SER A 94 27.76 15.83 2.97
C SER A 94 27.73 14.45 2.31
N CYS A 95 27.46 14.37 1.00
CA CYS A 95 27.25 13.12 0.26
C CYS A 95 28.21 12.94 -0.93
N GLY A 96 29.08 13.91 -1.23
CA GLY A 96 29.88 13.90 -2.45
C GLY A 96 30.79 12.68 -2.59
N SER A 97 31.41 12.21 -1.50
CA SER A 97 32.21 10.98 -1.54
C SER A 97 31.34 9.73 -1.66
N PHE A 98 30.16 9.70 -1.05
CA PHE A 98 29.20 8.61 -1.23
C PHE A 98 28.83 8.45 -2.71
N ILE A 99 28.45 9.55 -3.38
CA ILE A 99 28.04 9.55 -4.80
C ILE A 99 29.21 9.15 -5.71
N LYS A 100 30.43 9.62 -5.44
CA LYS A 100 31.63 9.28 -6.22
C LYS A 100 31.99 7.80 -6.12
N ASN A 101 31.84 7.21 -4.94
CA ASN A 101 32.35 5.87 -4.65
C ASN A 101 31.29 4.77 -4.82
N ARG A 102 30.00 5.11 -4.76
CA ARG A 102 28.91 4.14 -4.95
C ARG A 102 28.56 4.04 -6.43
N ARG A 103 28.58 2.80 -6.93
CA ARG A 103 27.91 2.46 -8.18
C ARG A 103 26.50 2.03 -7.85
N ILE A 104 25.53 2.49 -8.64
CA ILE A 104 24.19 1.92 -8.64
C ILE A 104 24.37 0.46 -9.09
N PRO A 105 24.03 -0.53 -8.25
CA PRO A 105 24.09 -1.92 -8.65
C PRO A 105 23.30 -2.13 -9.95
N SER A 106 23.71 -3.10 -10.78
CA SER A 106 22.92 -3.46 -11.96
C SER A 106 21.49 -3.83 -11.57
N ASP A 107 21.30 -4.27 -10.31
CA ASP A 107 20.03 -4.69 -9.77
C ASP A 107 19.10 -3.58 -9.24
N ALA A 108 19.52 -2.32 -9.33
CA ALA A 108 18.81 -1.19 -8.76
C ALA A 108 18.79 0.01 -9.71
N GLY A 109 17.83 0.91 -9.52
CA GLY A 109 17.67 2.11 -10.35
C GLY A 109 17.98 3.41 -9.61
N SER A 110 18.16 3.29 -8.31
CA SER A 110 18.82 4.25 -7.47
C SER A 110 19.44 3.48 -6.31
N THR A 111 20.45 4.06 -5.69
CA THR A 111 21.00 3.55 -4.43
C THR A 111 21.19 4.70 -3.47
N ASP A 112 20.81 4.46 -2.23
CA ASP A 112 20.91 5.39 -1.12
C ASP A 112 21.12 4.61 0.19
N THR A 113 21.28 5.34 1.30
CA THR A 113 21.48 4.72 2.61
C THR A 113 20.27 3.89 3.06
N PHE A 114 19.05 4.24 2.64
CA PHE A 114 17.86 3.43 2.91
C PHE A 114 17.87 2.12 2.12
N THR A 115 18.40 2.11 0.91
CA THR A 115 18.56 0.93 0.07
C THR A 115 19.56 -0.03 0.69
N ASP A 116 20.69 0.49 1.20
CA ASP A 116 21.68 -0.28 1.95
C ASP A 116 21.03 -0.91 3.21
N LEU A 117 20.29 -0.12 4.00
CA LEU A 117 19.57 -0.60 5.19
C LEU A 117 18.54 -1.69 4.87
N ARG A 118 17.70 -1.47 3.84
CA ARG A 118 16.70 -2.47 3.41
C ARG A 118 17.36 -3.77 2.95
N SER A 119 18.53 -3.68 2.31
CA SER A 119 19.24 -4.86 1.80
C SER A 119 19.87 -5.66 2.95
N ASN A 120 20.48 -4.98 3.92
CA ASN A 120 21.00 -5.62 5.13
C ASN A 120 19.87 -6.28 5.94
N LEU A 121 18.74 -5.59 6.11
CA LEU A 121 17.56 -6.14 6.78
C LEU A 121 17.02 -7.37 6.02
N ALA A 122 16.93 -7.28 4.69
CA ALA A 122 16.47 -8.39 3.87
C ALA A 122 17.35 -9.63 4.00
N ASN A 123 18.67 -9.47 4.03
CA ASN A 123 19.61 -10.58 4.23
C ASN A 123 19.44 -11.20 5.61
N ALA A 124 19.38 -10.39 6.67
CA ALA A 124 19.15 -10.90 8.02
C ALA A 124 17.81 -11.63 8.17
N LEU A 125 16.76 -11.15 7.50
CA LEU A 125 15.47 -11.85 7.45
C LEU A 125 15.54 -13.16 6.65
N SER A 126 16.26 -13.17 5.53
CA SER A 126 16.52 -14.37 4.72
C SER A 126 17.17 -15.44 5.57
N ASP A 127 18.27 -15.09 6.24
CA ASP A 127 19.03 -15.99 7.12
C ASP A 127 18.10 -16.61 8.18
N ALA A 128 17.30 -15.77 8.87
CA ALA A 128 16.37 -16.22 9.91
C ALA A 128 15.22 -17.11 9.38
N LEU A 129 14.75 -16.88 8.15
CA LEU A 129 13.65 -17.66 7.55
C LEU A 129 14.14 -18.99 6.94
N GLU A 130 15.42 -19.08 6.60
CA GLU A 130 16.05 -20.29 6.06
C GLU A 130 16.44 -21.29 7.15
N GLU A 131 16.66 -20.82 8.37
CA GLU A 131 16.90 -21.67 9.53
C GLU A 131 15.90 -22.84 9.63
N ASN A 132 16.37 -23.95 10.20
CA ASN A 132 15.50 -25.07 10.53
C ASN A 132 14.44 -24.65 11.55
N PHE A 133 13.35 -25.40 11.60
CA PHE A 133 12.36 -25.22 12.67
C PHE A 133 13.02 -25.52 14.01
N ASN A 134 12.87 -24.60 14.96
CA ASN A 134 13.36 -24.76 16.33
C ASN A 134 12.18 -24.99 17.29
N SER A 135 12.47 -25.41 18.52
CA SER A 135 11.44 -25.64 19.56
C SER A 135 10.75 -24.36 20.02
N ASP A 136 11.44 -23.23 19.88
CA ASP A 136 11.02 -21.92 20.39
C ASP A 136 10.17 -21.15 19.36
N ASP A 137 10.07 -21.67 18.13
CA ASP A 137 9.33 -21.09 17.02
C ASP A 137 7.83 -21.17 17.33
N THR A 138 7.22 -20.00 17.46
CA THR A 138 5.77 -19.86 17.45
C THR A 138 5.18 -20.40 16.15
N GLU A 139 3.88 -20.72 16.13
CA GLU A 139 3.23 -21.16 14.89
C GLU A 139 3.29 -20.09 13.80
N ALA A 140 3.27 -18.81 14.19
CA ALA A 140 3.46 -17.69 13.28
C ALA A 140 4.83 -17.74 12.58
N THR A 141 5.90 -17.94 13.37
CA THR A 141 7.26 -18.09 12.85
C THR A 141 7.39 -19.31 11.93
N LYS A 142 6.79 -20.44 12.32
CA LYS A 142 6.79 -21.66 11.50
C LYS A 142 6.09 -21.43 10.16
N ASN A 143 4.95 -20.74 10.16
CA ASN A 143 4.23 -20.41 8.93
C ASN A 143 5.02 -19.47 8.02
N ALA A 144 5.69 -18.45 8.59
CA ALA A 144 6.56 -17.57 7.81
C ALA A 144 7.74 -18.32 7.17
N LYS A 145 8.42 -19.19 7.92
CA LYS A 145 9.49 -20.07 7.41
C LYS A 145 8.98 -21.00 6.29
N ARG A 146 7.81 -21.63 6.47
CA ARG A 146 7.18 -22.50 5.45
C ARG A 146 6.84 -21.71 4.19
N TYR A 147 6.24 -20.54 4.33
CA TYR A 147 5.87 -19.68 3.21
C TYR A 147 7.11 -19.26 2.42
N TYR A 148 8.14 -18.75 3.10
CA TYR A 148 9.41 -18.36 2.47
C TYR A 148 10.06 -19.51 1.70
N LYS A 149 10.21 -20.68 2.33
CA LYS A 149 10.77 -21.89 1.67
C LYS A 149 9.93 -22.37 0.50
N SER A 150 8.61 -22.14 0.51
CA SER A 150 7.74 -22.45 -0.62
C SER A 150 8.00 -21.56 -1.84
N CYS A 151 8.33 -20.28 -1.62
CA CYS A 151 8.67 -19.33 -2.68
C CYS A 151 10.02 -19.63 -3.33
N LEU A 152 10.98 -20.22 -2.59
CA LEU A 152 12.28 -20.64 -3.12
C LEU A 152 12.23 -21.95 -3.94
N ASN A 153 11.15 -22.71 -3.84
CA ASN A 153 11.01 -23.99 -4.54
C ASN A 153 10.61 -23.78 -6.01
N GLU A 154 11.57 -23.39 -6.84
CA GLU A 154 11.36 -23.16 -8.27
C GLU A 154 10.88 -24.42 -9.01
N ASP A 155 11.39 -25.61 -8.66
CA ASP A 155 10.97 -26.87 -9.28
C ASP A 155 9.45 -27.10 -9.18
N ARG A 156 8.86 -26.78 -8.02
CA ARG A 156 7.42 -26.86 -7.81
C ARG A 156 6.67 -25.82 -8.63
N LEU A 157 7.21 -24.60 -8.76
CA LEU A 157 6.64 -23.55 -9.60
C LEU A 157 6.66 -23.97 -11.08
N GLU A 158 7.79 -24.50 -11.58
CA GLU A 158 7.93 -24.98 -12.96
C GLU A 158 7.01 -26.16 -13.26
N THR A 159 6.86 -27.10 -12.33
CA THR A 159 6.06 -28.32 -12.56
C THR A 159 4.55 -28.07 -12.46
N ASN A 160 4.10 -27.28 -11.47
CA ASN A 160 2.67 -27.19 -11.12
C ASN A 160 2.10 -25.77 -11.12
N GLY A 161 2.95 -24.73 -11.13
CA GLY A 161 2.53 -23.34 -10.93
C GLY A 161 1.50 -22.88 -11.96
N LEU A 162 1.74 -23.15 -13.24
CA LEU A 162 0.82 -22.78 -14.32
C LEU A 162 -0.53 -23.49 -14.19
N ASN A 163 -0.54 -24.80 -14.00
CA ASN A 163 -1.77 -25.59 -13.90
C ASN A 163 -2.64 -25.16 -12.72
N ASN A 164 -2.03 -24.83 -11.58
CA ASN A 164 -2.76 -24.32 -10.41
C ASN A 164 -3.49 -23.01 -10.72
N ILE A 165 -2.82 -22.06 -11.40
CA ILE A 165 -3.43 -20.79 -11.77
C ILE A 165 -4.52 -20.97 -12.82
N ILE A 166 -4.31 -21.85 -13.81
CA ILE A 166 -5.34 -22.18 -14.81
C ILE A 166 -6.59 -22.76 -14.13
N ASN A 167 -6.41 -23.65 -13.14
CA ASN A 167 -7.51 -24.23 -12.39
C ASN A 167 -8.31 -23.17 -11.63
N VAL A 168 -7.65 -22.23 -10.95
CA VAL A 168 -8.34 -21.11 -10.27
C VAL A 168 -9.08 -20.24 -11.28
N VAL A 169 -8.43 -19.85 -12.36
CA VAL A 169 -9.03 -19.03 -13.42
C VAL A 169 -10.28 -19.68 -13.99
N ASN A 170 -10.21 -20.95 -14.37
CA ASN A 170 -11.29 -21.61 -15.09
C ASN A 170 -12.40 -22.11 -14.16
N ASN A 171 -12.06 -22.67 -12.99
CA ASN A 171 -13.03 -23.34 -12.13
C ASN A 171 -13.59 -22.43 -11.04
N GLU A 172 -12.82 -21.46 -10.55
CA GLU A 172 -13.25 -20.58 -9.45
C GLU A 172 -13.67 -19.20 -9.94
N LEU A 173 -12.95 -18.64 -10.91
CA LEU A 173 -13.22 -17.30 -11.47
C LEU A 173 -14.06 -17.33 -12.76
N GLY A 174 -14.40 -18.53 -13.26
CA GLY A 174 -15.27 -18.73 -14.42
C GLY A 174 -14.64 -18.44 -15.77
N GLY A 175 -13.32 -18.24 -15.85
CA GLY A 175 -12.54 -18.06 -17.09
C GLY A 175 -12.92 -16.83 -17.92
N CYS A 176 -12.35 -16.72 -19.12
CA CYS A 176 -12.75 -15.75 -20.14
C CYS A 176 -12.40 -16.25 -21.55
N SER A 177 -12.74 -15.47 -22.58
CA SER A 177 -12.47 -15.87 -23.98
C SER A 177 -10.99 -15.90 -24.35
N LEU A 178 -10.12 -15.33 -23.50
CA LEU A 178 -8.66 -15.43 -23.62
C LEU A 178 -8.09 -16.70 -22.94
N THR A 179 -8.89 -17.43 -22.15
CA THR A 179 -8.44 -18.65 -21.44
C THR A 179 -9.23 -19.89 -21.82
N GLN A 180 -10.34 -19.75 -22.55
CA GLN A 180 -11.18 -20.85 -23.02
C GLN A 180 -11.72 -20.58 -24.43
N ALA A 181 -11.60 -21.55 -25.35
CA ALA A 181 -12.01 -21.39 -26.74
C ALA A 181 -13.53 -21.31 -26.94
N ASN A 182 -14.30 -22.06 -26.14
CA ASN A 182 -15.76 -22.11 -26.17
C ASN A 182 -16.41 -21.17 -25.14
N TYR A 183 -15.67 -20.15 -24.69
CA TYR A 183 -16.19 -19.20 -23.72
C TYR A 183 -17.37 -18.41 -24.27
N ASN A 184 -18.42 -18.26 -23.47
CA ASN A 184 -19.52 -17.34 -23.76
C ASN A 184 -19.82 -16.52 -22.51
N ALA A 185 -19.55 -15.22 -22.58
CA ALA A 185 -19.78 -14.30 -21.48
C ALA A 185 -21.24 -14.25 -21.01
N ASN A 186 -22.21 -14.65 -21.84
CA ASN A 186 -23.63 -14.67 -21.49
C ASN A 186 -24.05 -15.88 -20.66
N ASN A 187 -23.20 -16.91 -20.54
CA ASN A 187 -23.48 -18.07 -19.70
C ASN A 187 -23.28 -17.77 -18.20
N GLU A 188 -22.70 -16.63 -17.85
CA GLU A 188 -22.43 -16.22 -16.47
C GLU A 188 -23.01 -14.82 -16.20
N ASN A 189 -23.53 -14.62 -14.98
CA ASN A 189 -23.89 -13.28 -14.50
C ASN A 189 -22.61 -12.50 -14.13
N THR A 190 -22.37 -11.39 -14.80
CA THR A 190 -21.16 -10.56 -14.61
C THR A 190 -21.01 -10.02 -13.20
N PHE A 191 -22.11 -9.65 -12.54
CA PHE A 191 -22.05 -9.16 -11.15
C PHE A 191 -21.64 -10.29 -10.20
N ASP A 192 -22.20 -11.49 -10.36
CA ASP A 192 -21.80 -12.66 -9.56
C ASP A 192 -20.32 -13.00 -9.78
N LYS A 193 -19.82 -12.84 -11.01
CA LYS A 193 -18.40 -12.97 -11.32
C LYS A 193 -17.56 -11.93 -10.55
N ILE A 194 -17.95 -10.66 -10.55
CA ILE A 194 -17.26 -9.60 -9.77
C ILE A 194 -17.24 -9.93 -8.27
N VAL A 195 -18.34 -10.47 -7.73
CA VAL A 195 -18.40 -10.91 -6.32
C VAL A 195 -17.46 -12.09 -6.04
N LYS A 196 -17.25 -13.02 -6.99
CA LYS A 196 -16.24 -14.10 -6.83
C LYS A 196 -14.83 -13.53 -6.73
N PHE A 197 -14.51 -12.51 -7.53
CA PHE A 197 -13.21 -11.81 -7.47
C PHE A 197 -12.99 -11.14 -6.11
N ALA A 198 -14.06 -10.57 -5.56
CA ALA A 198 -14.08 -9.98 -4.23
C ALA A 198 -13.57 -10.98 -3.15
N LYS A 199 -14.08 -12.22 -3.18
CA LYS A 199 -13.61 -13.30 -2.27
C LYS A 199 -12.11 -13.63 -2.37
N TRP A 200 -11.48 -13.27 -3.48
CA TRP A 200 -10.04 -13.42 -3.72
C TRP A 200 -9.23 -12.16 -3.34
N GLY A 201 -9.87 -11.18 -2.70
CA GLY A 201 -9.28 -9.88 -2.34
C GLY A 201 -9.04 -8.97 -3.54
N LEU A 202 -9.75 -9.18 -4.65
CA LEU A 202 -9.54 -8.45 -5.90
C LEU A 202 -10.61 -7.39 -6.10
N LYS A 203 -10.14 -6.19 -6.44
CA LYS A 203 -10.95 -4.98 -6.53
C LYS A 203 -10.73 -4.29 -7.88
N PRO A 204 -11.17 -4.93 -8.99
CA PRO A 204 -10.76 -4.53 -10.34
C PRO A 204 -11.37 -3.23 -10.84
N LEU A 205 -12.48 -2.78 -10.25
CA LEU A 205 -13.23 -1.61 -10.71
C LEU A 205 -13.23 -0.45 -9.71
N PHE A 206 -13.14 -0.72 -8.42
CA PHE A 206 -13.06 0.28 -7.36
C PHE A 206 -12.61 -0.42 -6.09
N ASP A 207 -12.06 0.33 -5.15
CA ASP A 207 -11.58 -0.20 -3.89
C ASP A 207 -12.57 0.11 -2.76
N VAL A 208 -12.81 -0.89 -1.91
CA VAL A 208 -13.67 -0.83 -0.73
C VAL A 208 -12.93 -1.42 0.47
N TYR A 209 -12.92 -0.70 1.59
CA TYR A 209 -12.25 -1.13 2.82
C TYR A 209 -12.78 -0.39 4.04
N ILE A 210 -12.50 -0.94 5.22
CA ILE A 210 -12.80 -0.29 6.50
C ILE A 210 -11.61 0.59 6.87
N SER A 211 -11.88 1.84 7.25
CA SER A 211 -10.85 2.79 7.70
C SER A 211 -11.35 3.62 8.88
N SER A 212 -10.45 4.20 9.66
CA SER A 212 -10.81 5.18 10.68
C SER A 212 -11.58 6.34 10.04
N ASN A 213 -12.65 6.76 10.70
CA ASN A 213 -13.47 7.85 10.25
C ASN A 213 -12.76 9.19 10.48
N PRO A 214 -12.46 9.98 9.43
CA PRO A 214 -11.73 11.25 9.59
C PRO A 214 -12.47 12.30 10.44
N LYS A 215 -13.80 12.17 10.58
CA LYS A 215 -14.64 13.08 11.38
C LYS A 215 -14.85 12.59 12.81
N ASP A 216 -14.57 11.32 13.09
CA ASP A 216 -14.72 10.69 14.40
C ASP A 216 -13.70 9.55 14.53
N PRO A 217 -12.45 9.84 14.93
CA PRO A 217 -11.34 8.88 14.90
C PRO A 217 -11.54 7.62 15.77
N GLU A 218 -12.45 7.65 16.73
CA GLU A 218 -12.81 6.49 17.58
C GLU A 218 -13.76 5.51 16.86
N SER A 219 -14.24 5.87 15.67
CA SER A 219 -15.14 5.06 14.85
C SER A 219 -14.47 4.62 13.54
N TYR A 220 -15.00 3.54 12.99
CA TYR A 220 -14.65 3.06 11.66
C TYR A 220 -15.76 3.37 10.66
N VAL A 221 -15.38 3.51 9.39
CA VAL A 221 -16.32 3.75 8.29
C VAL A 221 -15.89 2.94 7.07
N VAL A 222 -16.89 2.42 6.33
CA VAL A 222 -16.65 1.81 5.02
C VAL A 222 -16.28 2.91 4.05
N ARG A 223 -15.15 2.77 3.37
CA ARG A 223 -14.63 3.74 2.42
C ARG A 223 -14.67 3.17 1.00
N LEU A 224 -15.11 3.99 0.06
CA LEU A 224 -15.11 3.70 -1.39
C LEU A 224 -14.19 4.68 -2.11
N GLN A 225 -13.30 4.15 -2.96
CA GLN A 225 -12.34 4.95 -3.71
C GLN A 225 -12.04 4.36 -5.08
N GLN A 226 -11.32 5.13 -5.90
CA GLN A 226 -10.92 4.69 -7.23
C GLN A 226 -10.00 3.46 -7.21
N ALA A 227 -10.09 2.63 -8.25
CA ALA A 227 -9.18 1.50 -8.42
C ALA A 227 -7.75 1.96 -8.75
N SER A 228 -6.80 1.06 -8.58
CA SER A 228 -5.41 1.24 -9.02
C SER A 228 -5.17 0.53 -10.35
N TRP A 229 -4.47 1.21 -11.27
CA TRP A 229 -4.21 0.72 -12.63
C TRP A 229 -2.73 0.38 -12.83
N PHE A 230 -2.40 -0.42 -13.87
CA PHE A 230 -1.00 -0.84 -14.08
C PHE A 230 -0.07 0.32 -14.42
N LEU A 231 -0.54 1.10 -15.38
CA LEU A 231 0.14 2.25 -15.90
C LEU A 231 -0.48 3.47 -15.25
N THR A 232 0.30 4.52 -15.13
CA THR A 232 -0.22 5.78 -14.63
C THR A 232 -1.21 6.35 -15.63
N LYS A 233 -2.18 7.15 -15.15
CA LYS A 233 -3.08 7.93 -16.01
C LYS A 233 -2.30 8.73 -17.07
N LYS A 234 -1.15 9.29 -16.69
CA LYS A 234 -0.22 9.98 -17.58
C LYS A 234 0.25 9.07 -18.72
N THR A 235 0.76 7.88 -18.41
CA THR A 235 1.23 6.91 -19.42
C THR A 235 0.09 6.49 -20.38
N TYR A 236 -1.12 6.22 -19.86
CA TYR A 236 -2.28 5.91 -20.71
C TYR A 236 -2.68 7.08 -21.61
N ASN A 237 -2.50 8.32 -21.16
CA ASN A 237 -2.85 9.52 -21.90
C ASN A 237 -1.81 9.85 -22.99
N GLU A 238 -0.52 9.87 -22.63
CA GLU A 238 0.61 10.12 -23.55
C GLU A 238 0.63 9.11 -24.70
N SER A 239 0.22 7.88 -24.42
CA SER A 239 0.12 6.81 -25.40
C SER A 239 1.42 6.52 -26.14
N ASP A 240 2.55 6.50 -25.41
CA ASP A 240 3.85 6.10 -25.96
C ASP A 240 3.74 4.72 -26.64
N PRO A 241 3.98 4.62 -27.95
CA PRO A 241 3.80 3.38 -28.70
C PRO A 241 4.74 2.26 -28.24
N VAL A 242 5.91 2.58 -27.71
CA VAL A 242 6.86 1.59 -27.17
C VAL A 242 6.29 0.95 -25.91
N VAL A 243 5.90 1.78 -24.94
CA VAL A 243 5.36 1.28 -23.66
C VAL A 243 4.00 0.62 -23.83
N ILE A 244 3.11 1.17 -24.65
CA ILE A 244 1.81 0.55 -24.94
C ILE A 244 1.99 -0.76 -25.69
N GLY A 245 2.85 -0.79 -26.71
CA GLY A 245 3.16 -2.00 -27.47
C GLY A 245 3.71 -3.10 -26.56
N ALA A 246 4.66 -2.76 -25.68
CA ALA A 246 5.19 -3.67 -24.68
C ALA A 246 4.11 -4.18 -23.72
N TYR A 247 3.19 -3.32 -23.27
CA TYR A 247 2.11 -3.74 -22.37
C TYR A 247 1.11 -4.70 -23.03
N LYS A 248 0.72 -4.42 -24.28
CA LYS A 248 -0.13 -5.33 -25.06
C LYS A 248 0.58 -6.66 -25.32
N ASN A 249 1.87 -6.64 -25.61
CA ASN A 249 2.68 -7.85 -25.76
C ASN A 249 2.75 -8.67 -24.46
N LEU A 250 2.88 -8.03 -23.30
CA LEU A 250 2.80 -8.71 -22.00
C LEU A 250 1.47 -9.46 -21.86
N ILE A 251 0.35 -8.77 -22.06
CA ILE A 251 -0.99 -9.37 -21.99
C ILE A 251 -1.07 -10.58 -22.95
N LYS A 252 -0.69 -10.37 -24.21
CA LYS A 252 -0.71 -11.40 -25.27
C LYS A 252 0.13 -12.63 -24.88
N ASN A 253 1.35 -12.43 -24.40
CA ASN A 253 2.26 -13.51 -24.04
C ASN A 253 1.76 -14.32 -22.84
N ILE A 254 1.20 -13.66 -21.83
CA ILE A 254 0.60 -14.35 -20.67
C ILE A 254 -0.58 -15.23 -21.12
N PHE A 255 -1.52 -14.69 -21.88
CA PHE A 255 -2.69 -15.45 -22.32
C PHE A 255 -2.34 -16.54 -23.34
N ASN A 256 -1.41 -16.31 -24.27
CA ASN A 256 -0.91 -17.35 -25.18
C ASN A 256 -0.17 -18.47 -24.44
N GLY A 257 0.47 -18.17 -23.30
CA GLY A 257 1.05 -19.18 -22.42
C GLY A 257 0.02 -20.08 -21.72
N ILE A 258 -1.20 -19.60 -21.55
CA ILE A 258 -2.33 -20.32 -20.92
C ILE A 258 -3.14 -21.09 -21.98
N LEU A 259 -3.48 -20.43 -23.09
CA LEU A 259 -4.24 -21.01 -24.19
C LEU A 259 -3.54 -20.71 -25.53
N PRO A 260 -2.64 -21.61 -25.98
CA PRO A 260 -1.89 -21.43 -27.21
C PRO A 260 -2.76 -21.44 -28.47
N SER A 261 -2.23 -20.84 -29.55
CA SER A 261 -2.77 -20.93 -30.93
C SER A 261 -4.10 -20.20 -31.17
N GLN A 262 -4.39 -19.17 -30.39
CA GLN A 262 -5.47 -18.22 -30.68
C GLN A 262 -4.93 -16.95 -31.34
N ASP A 263 -5.72 -16.35 -32.23
CA ASP A 263 -5.54 -14.95 -32.58
C ASP A 263 -6.03 -14.10 -31.40
N LEU A 264 -5.08 -13.50 -30.69
CA LEU A 264 -5.32 -12.71 -29.49
C LEU A 264 -5.33 -11.21 -29.76
N ASP A 265 -4.87 -10.75 -30.93
CA ASP A 265 -4.52 -9.34 -31.13
C ASP A 265 -5.73 -8.42 -30.94
N GLN A 266 -6.84 -8.73 -31.60
CA GLN A 266 -8.06 -7.95 -31.46
C GLN A 266 -8.62 -7.97 -30.03
N LYS A 267 -8.58 -9.11 -29.34
CA LYS A 267 -9.09 -9.22 -27.96
C LYS A 267 -8.22 -8.47 -26.97
N VAL A 268 -6.90 -8.53 -27.13
CA VAL A 268 -5.93 -7.78 -26.31
C VAL A 268 -6.10 -6.28 -26.53
N ASP A 269 -6.32 -5.85 -27.77
CA ASP A 269 -6.59 -4.45 -28.08
C ASP A 269 -7.87 -3.95 -27.39
N ARG A 270 -8.98 -4.69 -27.49
CA ARG A 270 -10.23 -4.30 -26.82
C ARG A 270 -10.11 -4.30 -25.30
N LEU A 271 -9.42 -5.28 -24.72
CA LEU A 271 -9.12 -5.31 -23.28
C LEU A 271 -8.32 -4.09 -22.85
N PHE A 272 -7.27 -3.74 -23.60
CA PHE A 272 -6.43 -2.57 -23.32
C PHE A 272 -7.26 -1.28 -23.42
N GLU A 273 -8.09 -1.13 -24.44
CA GLU A 273 -8.94 0.06 -24.59
C GLU A 273 -9.96 0.19 -23.45
N LEU A 274 -10.52 -0.92 -22.96
CA LEU A 274 -11.39 -0.90 -21.78
C LEU A 274 -10.63 -0.50 -20.51
N GLU A 275 -9.45 -1.08 -20.26
CA GLU A 275 -8.59 -0.70 -19.12
C GLU A 275 -8.19 0.78 -19.22
N LYS A 276 -7.83 1.27 -20.41
CA LYS A 276 -7.50 2.68 -20.67
C LYS A 276 -8.67 3.60 -20.36
N LYS A 277 -9.89 3.30 -20.83
CA LYS A 277 -11.10 4.10 -20.51
C LYS A 277 -11.29 4.22 -19.00
N LEU A 278 -11.19 3.11 -18.27
CA LEU A 278 -11.35 3.08 -16.81
C LEU A 278 -10.20 3.81 -16.09
N ALA A 279 -8.97 3.69 -16.58
CA ALA A 279 -7.84 4.40 -16.03
C ALA A 279 -7.94 5.92 -16.22
N LEU A 280 -8.44 6.38 -17.37
CA LEU A 280 -8.52 7.81 -17.68
C LEU A 280 -9.60 8.56 -16.88
N VAL A 281 -10.61 7.87 -16.35
CA VAL A 281 -11.61 8.48 -15.45
C VAL A 281 -11.12 8.63 -14.00
N THR A 282 -9.94 8.11 -13.65
CA THR A 282 -9.35 8.32 -12.32
C THR A 282 -8.95 9.76 -12.09
N LEU A 283 -8.97 10.20 -10.84
CA LEU A 283 -8.41 11.48 -10.45
C LEU A 283 -6.90 11.34 -10.28
N ASP A 284 -6.15 12.35 -10.73
CA ASP A 284 -4.73 12.44 -10.42
C ASP A 284 -4.49 12.85 -8.96
N ALA A 285 -3.23 12.80 -8.51
CA ALA A 285 -2.89 13.07 -7.11
C ALA A 285 -3.23 14.50 -6.66
N GLU A 286 -3.18 15.48 -7.56
CA GLU A 286 -3.48 16.88 -7.23
C GLU A 286 -4.99 17.12 -7.15
N GLU A 287 -5.74 16.60 -8.12
CA GLU A 287 -7.20 16.58 -8.13
C GLU A 287 -7.74 15.90 -6.88
N ARG A 288 -7.14 14.78 -6.49
CA ARG A 288 -7.53 13.97 -5.34
C ARG A 288 -7.27 14.68 -4.00
N ARG A 289 -6.17 15.41 -3.88
CA ARG A 289 -5.88 16.26 -2.69
C ARG A 289 -6.90 17.38 -2.50
N LYS A 290 -7.54 17.83 -3.58
CA LYS A 290 -8.59 18.86 -3.55
C LYS A 290 -9.98 18.29 -3.25
N GLN A 291 -10.16 16.97 -3.32
CA GLN A 291 -11.46 16.36 -3.05
C GLN A 291 -11.82 16.44 -1.56
N THR A 292 -13.08 16.73 -1.30
CA THR A 292 -13.66 16.59 0.05
C THR A 292 -14.41 15.27 0.11
N TYR A 293 -14.19 14.51 1.19
CA TYR A 293 -14.92 13.26 1.41
C TYR A 293 -16.43 13.52 1.52
N GLN A 294 -17.22 12.68 0.85
CA GLN A 294 -18.67 12.70 0.93
C GLN A 294 -19.19 11.51 1.72
N ASN A 295 -20.10 11.78 2.66
CA ASN A 295 -20.75 10.73 3.44
C ASN A 295 -22.08 10.38 2.77
N PHE A 296 -22.32 9.09 2.58
CA PHE A 296 -23.60 8.53 2.16
C PHE A 296 -24.06 7.50 3.17
N THR A 297 -25.36 7.21 3.18
CA THR A 297 -25.84 5.89 3.64
C THR A 297 -25.84 4.93 2.46
N ILE A 298 -25.74 3.63 2.69
CA ILE A 298 -25.84 2.62 1.61
C ILE A 298 -27.10 2.83 0.77
N VAL A 299 -28.26 3.07 1.39
CA VAL A 299 -29.52 3.31 0.67
C VAL A 299 -29.47 4.54 -0.24
N ASN A 300 -28.90 5.65 0.23
CA ASN A 300 -28.79 6.86 -0.58
C ASN A 300 -27.75 6.71 -1.69
N PHE A 301 -26.68 5.95 -1.44
CA PHE A 301 -25.67 5.65 -2.43
C PHE A 301 -26.25 4.81 -3.57
N ASN A 302 -26.99 3.74 -3.27
CA ASN A 302 -27.69 2.91 -4.26
C ASN A 302 -28.68 3.70 -5.13
N LYS A 303 -29.36 4.70 -4.55
CA LYS A 303 -30.27 5.59 -5.31
C LYS A 303 -29.52 6.50 -6.29
N ASN A 304 -28.32 6.95 -5.94
CA ASN A 304 -27.54 7.90 -6.74
C ASN A 304 -26.64 7.21 -7.78
N TYR A 305 -26.22 5.96 -7.51
CA TYR A 305 -25.31 5.18 -8.34
C TYR A 305 -25.99 3.84 -8.73
N THR A 306 -27.03 3.91 -9.55
CA THR A 306 -27.83 2.74 -9.94
C THR A 306 -27.10 1.82 -10.93
N GLY A 307 -27.55 0.57 -11.06
CA GLY A 307 -27.01 -0.40 -12.04
C GLY A 307 -25.86 -1.26 -11.52
N PHE A 308 -25.55 -1.15 -10.22
CA PHE A 308 -24.66 -2.04 -9.49
C PHE A 308 -25.25 -2.28 -8.09
N ASP A 309 -25.25 -3.53 -7.61
CA ASP A 309 -25.74 -3.87 -6.28
C ASP A 309 -24.64 -3.64 -5.25
N TRP A 310 -24.50 -2.39 -4.82
CA TRP A 310 -23.44 -1.97 -3.90
C TRP A 310 -23.57 -2.64 -2.54
N THR A 311 -24.79 -2.81 -2.03
CA THR A 311 -25.05 -3.48 -0.75
C THR A 311 -24.48 -4.89 -0.78
N ARG A 312 -24.87 -5.68 -1.79
CA ARG A 312 -24.40 -7.06 -1.92
C ARG A 312 -22.89 -7.13 -2.12
N TYR A 313 -22.31 -6.25 -2.94
CA TYR A 313 -20.86 -6.23 -3.13
C TYR A 313 -20.10 -5.91 -1.84
N ILE A 314 -20.48 -4.83 -1.14
CA ILE A 314 -19.83 -4.38 0.10
C ILE A 314 -19.90 -5.48 1.17
N VAL A 315 -21.07 -6.09 1.35
CA VAL A 315 -21.26 -7.19 2.31
C VAL A 315 -20.36 -8.38 1.98
N GLN A 316 -20.32 -8.79 0.71
CA GLN A 316 -19.52 -9.95 0.31
C GLN A 316 -18.02 -9.69 0.41
N GLU A 317 -17.56 -8.50 0.01
CA GLU A 317 -16.15 -8.14 0.03
C GLU A 317 -15.59 -7.93 1.44
N LEU A 318 -16.33 -7.22 2.30
CA LEU A 318 -15.83 -6.87 3.63
C LEU A 318 -16.21 -7.88 4.72
N PHE A 319 -17.37 -8.51 4.58
CA PHE A 319 -17.99 -9.31 5.65
C PHE A 319 -18.37 -10.72 5.19
N GLY A 320 -17.95 -11.16 4.00
CA GLY A 320 -18.28 -12.49 3.48
C GLY A 320 -17.74 -13.65 4.34
N ALA A 321 -16.65 -13.43 5.07
CA ALA A 321 -16.09 -14.36 6.05
C ALA A 321 -16.68 -14.19 7.47
N HIS A 322 -17.48 -13.15 7.68
CA HIS A 322 -18.02 -12.71 8.97
C HIS A 322 -19.55 -12.56 8.88
N PRO A 323 -20.30 -13.65 8.69
CA PRO A 323 -21.76 -13.62 8.53
C PRO A 323 -22.50 -13.06 9.76
N GLU A 324 -21.84 -12.99 10.91
CA GLU A 324 -22.33 -12.35 12.14
C GLU A 324 -22.43 -10.82 12.03
N VAL A 325 -21.72 -10.19 11.09
CA VAL A 325 -21.72 -8.75 10.90
C VAL A 325 -22.89 -8.34 10.01
N ALA A 326 -23.93 -7.79 10.62
CA ALA A 326 -25.08 -7.27 9.90
C ALA A 326 -24.80 -5.85 9.37
N VAL A 327 -24.74 -5.71 8.04
CA VAL A 327 -24.70 -4.40 7.38
C VAL A 327 -26.12 -3.95 7.07
N THR A 328 -26.51 -2.78 7.58
CA THR A 328 -27.84 -2.22 7.33
C THR A 328 -27.82 -1.23 6.18
N GLU A 329 -28.99 -0.95 5.60
CA GLU A 329 -29.15 0.09 4.56
C GLU A 329 -28.74 1.50 5.01
N ASN A 330 -28.71 1.75 6.33
CA ASN A 330 -28.33 3.02 6.92
C ASN A 330 -26.82 3.11 7.24
N GLU A 331 -26.05 2.07 6.96
CA GLU A 331 -24.60 2.06 7.19
C GLU A 331 -23.91 3.21 6.44
N SER A 332 -22.95 3.86 7.11
CA SER A 332 -22.26 5.02 6.55
C SER A 332 -21.17 4.60 5.56
N LEU A 333 -21.18 5.21 4.39
CA LEU A 333 -20.17 5.10 3.35
C LEU A 333 -19.43 6.42 3.19
N LEU A 334 -18.10 6.38 3.20
CA LEU A 334 -17.24 7.51 2.91
C LEU A 334 -16.69 7.39 1.49
N VAL A 335 -17.17 8.22 0.58
CA VAL A 335 -16.76 8.22 -0.82
C VAL A 335 -15.69 9.29 -1.05
N VAL A 336 -14.56 8.89 -1.61
CA VAL A 336 -13.43 9.79 -1.92
C VAL A 336 -13.54 10.35 -3.33
N ASP A 337 -13.70 9.46 -4.31
CA ASP A 337 -13.52 9.78 -5.73
C ASP A 337 -14.87 9.67 -6.48
N PHE A 338 -15.83 10.54 -6.15
CA PHE A 338 -17.22 10.44 -6.67
C PHE A 338 -17.33 10.58 -8.19
N GLY A 339 -16.50 11.45 -8.80
CA GLY A 339 -16.43 11.63 -10.25
C GLY A 339 -15.94 10.37 -10.96
N TYR A 340 -14.93 9.71 -10.37
CA TYR A 340 -14.45 8.42 -10.85
C TYR A 340 -15.54 7.36 -10.78
N LEU A 341 -16.25 7.22 -9.65
CA LEU A 341 -17.26 6.17 -9.50
C LEU A 341 -18.39 6.30 -10.52
N ARG A 342 -18.77 7.53 -10.89
CA ARG A 342 -19.77 7.76 -11.93
C ARG A 342 -19.25 7.36 -13.32
N GLY A 343 -18.08 7.84 -13.72
CA GLY A 343 -17.49 7.50 -15.01
C GLY A 343 -17.19 6.00 -15.14
N MET A 344 -16.72 5.36 -14.07
CA MET A 344 -16.52 3.92 -13.99
C MET A 344 -17.83 3.16 -14.18
N LEU A 345 -18.91 3.60 -13.52
CA LEU A 345 -20.22 2.96 -13.62
C LEU A 345 -20.80 3.08 -15.03
N ASP A 346 -20.65 4.24 -15.68
CA ASP A 346 -21.06 4.44 -17.09
C ASP A 346 -20.30 3.48 -18.03
N ILE A 347 -18.99 3.33 -17.85
CA ILE A 347 -18.16 2.40 -18.64
C ILE A 347 -18.54 0.93 -18.35
N TYR A 348 -18.77 0.58 -17.09
CA TYR A 348 -19.19 -0.75 -16.68
C TYR A 348 -20.54 -1.13 -17.31
N GLN A 349 -21.52 -0.23 -17.30
CA GLN A 349 -22.84 -0.48 -17.89
C GLN A 349 -22.78 -0.59 -19.41
N ASP A 350 -22.01 0.27 -20.09
CA ASP A 350 -21.78 0.15 -21.53
C ASP A 350 -21.12 -1.19 -21.89
N ALA A 351 -20.07 -1.57 -21.16
CA ALA A 351 -19.41 -2.86 -21.36
C ALA A 351 -20.36 -4.03 -21.07
N LEU A 352 -21.22 -3.95 -20.05
CA LEU A 352 -22.19 -4.99 -19.74
C LEU A 352 -23.22 -5.19 -20.86
N ALA A 353 -23.66 -4.09 -21.49
CA ALA A 353 -24.64 -4.11 -22.57
C ALA A 353 -24.03 -4.54 -23.91
N ASN A 354 -22.84 -4.04 -24.24
CA ASN A 354 -22.30 -4.10 -25.59
C ASN A 354 -21.05 -4.99 -25.73
N ASN A 355 -20.26 -5.16 -24.66
CA ASN A 355 -18.92 -5.78 -24.72
C ASN A 355 -18.62 -6.66 -23.49
N LYS A 356 -19.58 -7.50 -23.07
CA LYS A 356 -19.46 -8.29 -21.82
C LYS A 356 -18.22 -9.18 -21.80
N ASP A 357 -17.81 -9.70 -22.96
CA ASP A 357 -16.60 -10.51 -23.10
C ASP A 357 -15.33 -9.73 -22.73
N ASP A 358 -15.21 -8.47 -23.15
CA ASP A 358 -14.05 -7.63 -22.85
C ASP A 358 -13.99 -7.28 -21.36
N LEU A 359 -15.15 -7.09 -20.72
CA LEU A 359 -15.23 -6.93 -19.26
C LEU A 359 -14.78 -8.19 -18.52
N HIS A 360 -15.19 -9.37 -18.97
CA HIS A 360 -14.74 -10.63 -18.36
C HIS A 360 -13.25 -10.90 -18.59
N ASN A 361 -12.72 -10.54 -19.76
CA ASN A 361 -11.28 -10.57 -20.03
C ASN A 361 -10.52 -9.63 -19.09
N LEU A 362 -11.02 -8.40 -18.87
CA LEU A 362 -10.40 -7.44 -17.94
C LEU A 362 -10.39 -7.98 -16.50
N LEU A 363 -11.48 -8.59 -16.05
CA LEU A 363 -11.55 -9.21 -14.73
C LEU A 363 -10.46 -10.29 -14.61
N ILE A 364 -10.39 -11.25 -15.52
CA ILE A 364 -9.35 -12.30 -15.45
C ILE A 364 -7.94 -11.72 -15.55
N TRP A 365 -7.72 -10.69 -16.38
CA TRP A 365 -6.43 -9.99 -16.42
C TRP A 365 -6.07 -9.35 -15.08
N SER A 366 -7.03 -8.75 -14.38
CA SER A 366 -6.80 -8.18 -13.04
C SER A 366 -6.36 -9.21 -11.99
N PHE A 367 -6.72 -10.49 -12.19
CA PHE A 367 -6.24 -11.60 -11.36
C PHE A 367 -4.83 -12.05 -11.75
N LEU A 368 -4.57 -12.23 -13.05
CA LEU A 368 -3.32 -12.78 -13.57
C LEU A 368 -2.14 -11.81 -13.44
N LYS A 369 -2.37 -10.54 -13.77
CA LYS A 369 -1.37 -9.47 -13.80
C LYS A 369 -0.53 -9.33 -12.52
N PRO A 370 -1.09 -9.24 -11.31
CA PRO A 370 -0.28 -9.16 -10.09
C PRO A 370 0.42 -10.48 -9.73
N ARG A 371 0.07 -11.58 -10.39
CA ARG A 371 0.57 -12.94 -10.12
C ARG A 371 1.60 -13.43 -11.12
N THR A 372 1.93 -12.65 -12.15
CA THR A 372 2.90 -13.03 -13.19
C THR A 372 4.26 -13.42 -12.63
N GLY A 373 4.69 -12.76 -11.56
CA GLY A 373 5.95 -13.11 -10.90
C GLY A 373 5.91 -14.43 -10.12
N PHE A 374 4.74 -14.98 -9.77
CA PHE A 374 4.58 -16.28 -9.08
C PHE A 374 4.37 -17.45 -10.05
N LEU A 375 4.54 -17.21 -11.34
CA LEU A 375 4.40 -18.21 -12.39
C LEU A 375 5.77 -18.78 -12.79
N PRO A 376 5.81 -19.89 -13.57
CA PRO A 376 7.06 -20.41 -14.15
C PRO A 376 7.89 -19.33 -14.84
N LYS A 377 9.22 -19.57 -14.94
CA LYS A 377 10.21 -18.58 -15.37
C LYS A 377 9.81 -17.86 -16.66
N LYS A 378 9.28 -18.60 -17.63
CA LYS A 378 8.79 -18.05 -18.91
C LYS A 378 7.80 -16.88 -18.74
N PHE A 379 6.89 -16.94 -17.76
CA PHE A 379 5.91 -15.88 -17.49
C PHE A 379 6.55 -14.69 -16.77
N ARG A 380 7.51 -14.95 -15.88
CA ARG A 380 8.30 -13.90 -15.22
C ARG A 380 9.15 -13.13 -16.25
N ASP A 381 9.71 -13.84 -17.22
CA ASP A 381 10.49 -13.25 -18.31
C ASP A 381 9.64 -12.28 -19.15
N PHE A 382 8.35 -12.57 -19.39
CA PHE A 382 7.45 -11.64 -20.09
C PHE A 382 7.24 -10.33 -19.33
N GLN A 383 7.08 -10.40 -18.01
CA GLN A 383 6.97 -9.21 -17.15
C GLN A 383 8.28 -8.41 -17.19
N LEU A 384 9.42 -9.09 -17.10
CA LEU A 384 10.74 -8.48 -17.18
C LEU A 384 10.97 -7.75 -18.51
N ASP A 385 10.52 -8.32 -19.64
CA ASP A 385 10.66 -7.67 -20.94
C ASP A 385 9.82 -6.40 -21.04
N PHE A 386 8.57 -6.41 -20.55
CA PHE A 386 7.77 -5.19 -20.45
C PHE A 386 8.42 -4.13 -19.57
N ASP A 387 8.98 -4.53 -18.43
CA ASP A 387 9.59 -3.62 -17.48
C ASP A 387 10.87 -2.95 -18.00
N LYS A 388 11.62 -3.62 -18.88
CA LYS A 388 12.76 -3.00 -19.62
C LYS A 388 12.30 -1.84 -20.49
N GLU A 389 11.23 -2.04 -21.25
CA GLU A 389 10.68 -1.04 -22.17
C GLU A 389 10.08 0.15 -21.42
N LYS A 390 9.36 -0.11 -20.31
CA LYS A 390 8.77 0.96 -19.48
C LYS A 390 9.81 1.86 -18.82
N SER A 391 10.97 1.33 -18.46
CA SER A 391 11.94 2.02 -17.61
C SER A 391 13.06 2.75 -18.35
N ASN A 392 13.10 2.73 -19.69
CA ASN A 392 14.21 3.22 -20.50
C ASN A 392 15.57 2.72 -19.97
N SER A 393 15.85 1.42 -20.14
CA SER A 393 17.21 0.82 -20.08
C SER A 393 18.15 1.40 -19.00
N LEU A 394 17.82 1.25 -17.72
CA LEU A 394 18.81 1.22 -16.62
C LEU A 394 18.27 0.66 -15.28
N ASN A 395 16.98 0.30 -15.21
CA ASN A 395 16.33 -0.16 -13.97
C ASN A 395 15.82 -1.61 -14.05
N PHE A 396 16.46 -2.45 -14.89
CA PHE A 396 16.01 -3.81 -15.24
C PHE A 396 15.70 -4.73 -14.05
N LEU A 397 16.24 -4.45 -12.88
CA LEU A 397 16.26 -5.38 -11.76
C LEU A 397 15.72 -4.78 -10.44
N LEU A 398 15.37 -3.47 -10.43
CA LEU A 398 14.48 -2.91 -9.40
C LEU A 398 13.18 -3.69 -9.31
N ILE A 399 12.76 -4.27 -10.43
CA ILE A 399 11.57 -5.11 -10.56
C ILE A 399 11.73 -6.45 -9.83
N LEU A 400 12.89 -7.12 -9.97
CA LEU A 400 13.17 -8.38 -9.28
C LEU A 400 13.19 -8.16 -7.77
N LYS A 401 13.79 -7.05 -7.34
CA LYS A 401 13.77 -6.61 -5.94
C LYS A 401 12.37 -6.18 -5.49
N SER A 402 11.56 -5.52 -6.32
CA SER A 402 10.16 -5.19 -5.98
C SER A 402 9.30 -6.44 -5.86
N PHE A 403 9.59 -7.49 -6.62
CA PHE A 403 8.89 -8.77 -6.53
C PHE A 403 9.22 -9.50 -5.23
N ILE A 404 10.51 -9.53 -4.87
CA ILE A 404 10.98 -10.03 -3.58
C ILE A 404 10.46 -9.15 -2.42
N ASP A 405 10.46 -7.83 -2.56
CA ASP A 405 10.01 -6.89 -1.53
C ASP A 405 8.48 -6.91 -1.38
N LYS A 406 7.73 -7.17 -2.46
CA LYS A 406 6.28 -7.41 -2.41
C LYS A 406 5.95 -8.73 -1.71
N GLN A 407 6.77 -9.77 -1.92
CA GLN A 407 6.69 -11.00 -1.12
C GLN A 407 7.05 -10.77 0.35
N LYS A 408 7.99 -9.87 0.64
CA LYS A 408 8.31 -9.47 2.01
C LYS A 408 7.22 -8.62 2.64
N ASP A 409 6.56 -7.74 1.90
CA ASP A 409 5.42 -6.95 2.41
C ASP A 409 4.20 -7.85 2.67
N GLU A 410 3.94 -8.84 1.80
CA GLU A 410 2.93 -9.88 2.05
C GLU A 410 3.30 -10.75 3.26
N LEU A 411 4.58 -11.12 3.42
CA LEU A 411 5.08 -11.84 4.60
C LEU A 411 5.03 -10.99 5.87
N LYS A 412 5.32 -9.69 5.78
CA LYS A 412 5.23 -8.72 6.87
C LYS A 412 3.78 -8.52 7.31
N ASN A 413 2.86 -8.37 6.36
CA ASN A 413 1.43 -8.28 6.64
C ASN A 413 0.91 -9.60 7.23
N ALA A 414 1.40 -10.75 6.76
CA ALA A 414 1.09 -12.05 7.37
C ALA A 414 1.63 -12.16 8.80
N LEU A 415 2.86 -11.70 9.06
CA LEU A 415 3.47 -11.66 10.39
C LEU A 415 2.77 -10.69 11.36
N ASP A 416 2.29 -9.55 10.86
CA ASP A 416 1.50 -8.60 11.66
C ASP A 416 0.07 -9.08 11.89
N PHE A 417 -0.54 -9.82 10.94
CA PHE A 417 -1.83 -10.49 11.12
C PHE A 417 -1.77 -11.68 12.10
N LEU A 418 -0.60 -12.31 12.23
CA LEU A 418 -0.35 -13.41 13.17
C LEU A 418 0.00 -12.94 14.59
N LYS A 419 0.04 -11.62 14.84
CA LYS A 419 -0.04 -11.03 16.18
C LYS A 419 -1.52 -10.90 16.58
N ILE A 420 -2.14 -12.03 16.92
CA ILE A 420 -3.35 -12.08 17.76
C ILE A 420 -2.92 -12.53 19.15
#